data_AF-A0A2V8TLI3-F1
#
_entry.id   AF-A0A2V8TLI3-F1
#
_cell.length_a   1.000
_cell.length_b   1.000
_cell.length_c   1.000
_cell.angle_alpha   90.00
_cell.angle_beta   90.00
_cell.angle_gamma   90.00
#
_symmetry.space_group_name_H-M   'P 1'
#
loop_
_entity.id
_entity.type
_entity.pdbx_description
1 polymer ?
#
loop_
_entity_poly.entity_id
_entity_poly.type
_entity_poly.pdbx_seq_one_letter_code
_entity_poly.pdbx_strand_id
1 'polypeptide(L)'
;MHGVAYTVFQGTKPESMGVEVLGILRNANGPKGDIILVRLSGEKAEYTGVVAGMSGSPVYLDGKLAGALAFRIGEFSKEPIAGVTPIAEMLEINAMDRSPGNGTVNAKAGVKTLSKTSGPSLGEVPSDASGKDYANYLRPIEAPLVFSGFSQEAMQLFAPQFAKAGIVPVMGVGSVSDVKQPAVLEPGSAISAILVRGDMDIAATCTVTYMDTQHLLACGHPLLQFGMVDLPMTKAEVLATLPSPLNAFKIVNATEPVGAFVQDRHTGILGEFGKEPEMIPVTLNIHSAAGNKQFHYEVLNNANLSPL
;
A
#
# COMPACT_ATOMS: atom_id res chain seq x y z
N MET A 1 9.84 -19.46 17.75
CA MET A 1 9.32 -18.34 18.59
C MET A 1 7.94 -18.01 18.07
N HIS A 2 6.96 -17.80 18.94
CA HIS A 2 5.57 -17.55 18.54
C HIS A 2 5.13 -16.14 18.92
N GLY A 3 4.11 -15.65 18.23
CA GLY A 3 3.51 -14.35 18.48
C GLY A 3 2.12 -14.23 17.88
N VAL A 4 1.66 -12.99 17.76
CA VAL A 4 0.36 -12.64 17.22
C VAL A 4 0.50 -11.46 16.27
N ALA A 5 -0.30 -11.43 15.21
CA ALA A 5 -0.45 -10.27 14.37
C ALA A 5 -1.93 -9.88 14.25
N TYR A 6 -2.20 -8.62 13.93
CA TYR A 6 -3.59 -8.12 13.85
C TYR A 6 -3.87 -7.51 12.48
N THR A 7 -5.01 -7.86 11.89
CA THR A 7 -5.47 -7.28 10.63
C THR A 7 -6.99 -7.33 10.54
N VAL A 8 -7.61 -6.44 9.76
CA VAL A 8 -9.03 -6.55 9.43
C VAL A 8 -9.21 -7.44 8.21
N PHE A 9 -9.89 -8.60 8.34
CA PHE A 9 -10.29 -9.40 7.18
C PHE A 9 -11.65 -8.98 6.61
N GLN A 10 -12.54 -8.46 7.45
CA GLN A 10 -13.85 -7.93 7.08
C GLN A 10 -14.36 -6.96 8.16
N GLY A 11 -15.14 -5.95 7.77
CA GLY A 11 -15.62 -4.87 8.61
C GLY A 11 -14.50 -3.88 8.95
N THR A 12 -14.44 -3.48 10.21
CA THR A 12 -13.48 -2.46 10.70
C THR A 12 -12.64 -2.93 11.89
N LYS A 13 -12.99 -4.08 12.48
CA LYS A 13 -12.36 -4.58 13.70
C LYS A 13 -11.15 -5.46 13.36
N PRO A 14 -9.96 -5.17 13.92
CA PRO A 14 -8.81 -6.05 13.77
C PRO A 14 -9.05 -7.41 14.43
N GLU A 15 -8.61 -8.46 13.75
CA GLU A 15 -8.65 -9.84 14.21
C GLU A 15 -7.22 -10.38 14.34
N SER A 16 -7.00 -11.22 15.35
CA SER A 16 -5.70 -11.84 15.60
C SER A 16 -5.45 -13.02 14.66
N MET A 17 -4.21 -13.16 14.21
CA MET A 17 -3.67 -14.35 13.55
C MET A 17 -2.39 -14.80 14.26
N GLY A 18 -2.14 -16.10 14.27
CA GLY A 18 -0.94 -16.66 14.86
C GLY A 18 0.30 -16.35 14.02
N VAL A 19 1.44 -16.22 14.69
CA VAL A 19 2.74 -15.95 14.05
C VAL A 19 3.76 -16.95 14.58
N GLU A 20 4.49 -17.60 13.68
CA GLU A 20 5.68 -18.38 13.98
C GLU A 20 6.89 -17.73 13.27
N VAL A 21 7.92 -17.37 14.03
CA VAL A 21 9.18 -16.85 13.46
C VAL A 21 10.00 -18.00 12.87
N LEU A 22 10.25 -17.93 11.57
CA LEU A 22 11.07 -18.90 10.82
C LEU A 22 12.55 -18.52 10.82
N GLY A 23 12.87 -17.23 10.83
CA GLY A 23 14.25 -16.75 10.84
C GLY A 23 14.36 -15.25 10.58
N ILE A 24 15.60 -14.77 10.50
CA ILE A 24 15.91 -13.37 10.14
C ILE A 24 16.75 -13.37 8.87
N LEU A 25 16.25 -12.70 7.84
CA LEU A 25 16.96 -12.45 6.59
C LEU A 25 17.73 -11.14 6.72
N ARG A 26 19.04 -11.24 6.96
CA ARG A 26 19.89 -10.06 7.17
C ARG A 26 20.13 -9.30 5.87
N ASN A 27 19.99 -7.97 5.91
CA ASN A 27 20.15 -7.08 4.75
C ASN A 27 19.24 -7.39 3.54
N ALA A 28 18.15 -8.13 3.76
CA ALA A 28 17.26 -8.56 2.69
C ALA A 28 16.41 -7.41 2.14
N ASN A 29 16.19 -6.35 2.93
CA ASN A 29 15.52 -5.11 2.51
C ASN A 29 16.52 -3.99 2.14
N GLY A 30 17.76 -4.35 1.83
CA GLY A 30 18.87 -3.41 1.57
C GLY A 30 19.91 -3.37 2.70
N PRO A 31 20.98 -2.56 2.56
CA PRO A 31 22.03 -2.49 3.58
C PRO A 31 21.45 -2.11 4.94
N LYS A 32 21.66 -2.98 5.95
CA LYS A 32 21.11 -2.88 7.30
C LYS A 32 19.57 -2.98 7.41
N GLY A 33 18.86 -3.26 6.32
CA GLY A 33 17.43 -3.52 6.32
C GLY A 33 17.18 -5.01 6.48
N ASP A 34 16.88 -5.44 7.70
CA ASP A 34 16.61 -6.85 8.00
C ASP A 34 15.14 -7.17 7.78
N ILE A 35 14.83 -8.45 7.55
CA ILE A 35 13.44 -8.92 7.47
C ILE A 35 13.27 -10.10 8.42
N ILE A 36 12.26 -10.05 9.27
CA ILE A 36 11.88 -11.19 10.09
C ILE A 36 10.92 -12.04 9.25
N LEU A 37 11.35 -13.27 8.95
CA LEU A 37 10.54 -14.20 8.18
C LEU A 37 9.58 -14.92 9.12
N VAL A 38 8.30 -14.88 8.82
CA VAL A 38 7.25 -15.47 9.65
C VAL A 38 6.29 -16.33 8.83
N ARG A 39 5.76 -17.37 9.48
CA ARG A 39 4.59 -18.13 9.02
C ARG A 39 3.37 -17.66 9.80
N LEU A 40 2.31 -17.31 9.07
CA LEU A 40 1.03 -16.97 9.68
C LEU A 40 0.19 -18.23 9.89
N SER A 41 -0.66 -18.24 10.91
CA SER A 41 -1.57 -19.35 11.19
C SER A 41 -2.95 -18.88 11.65
N GLY A 42 -3.91 -19.80 11.56
CA GLY A 42 -5.32 -19.54 11.83
C GLY A 42 -6.17 -19.59 10.56
N GLU A 43 -7.43 -19.97 10.71
CA GLU A 43 -8.33 -20.35 9.61
C GLU A 43 -8.33 -19.36 8.45
N LYS A 44 -8.50 -18.06 8.73
CA LYS A 44 -8.52 -17.01 7.70
C LYS A 44 -7.15 -16.81 7.04
N ALA A 45 -6.06 -16.79 7.82
CA ALA A 45 -4.72 -16.56 7.28
C ALA A 45 -4.24 -17.76 6.43
N GLU A 46 -4.56 -18.98 6.84
CA GLU A 46 -4.26 -20.21 6.10
C GLU A 46 -5.08 -20.31 4.82
N TYR A 47 -6.34 -19.86 4.85
CA TYR A 47 -7.21 -19.87 3.68
C TYR A 47 -6.86 -18.77 2.66
N THR A 48 -6.57 -17.56 3.14
CA THR A 48 -6.37 -16.39 2.27
C THR A 48 -4.92 -16.16 1.87
N GLY A 49 -3.96 -16.64 2.66
CA GLY A 49 -2.55 -16.33 2.48
C GLY A 49 -2.20 -14.92 2.96
N VAL A 50 -1.12 -14.36 2.39
CA VAL A 50 -0.73 -12.96 2.60
C VAL A 50 -1.38 -12.12 1.49
N VAL A 51 -2.39 -11.34 1.85
CA VAL A 51 -3.22 -10.58 0.88
C VAL A 51 -2.84 -9.11 0.82
N ALA A 52 -3.07 -8.49 -0.33
CA ALA A 52 -2.96 -7.05 -0.50
C ALA A 52 -3.87 -6.30 0.49
N GLY A 53 -3.32 -5.29 1.15
CA GLY A 53 -3.96 -4.59 2.27
C GLY A 53 -3.76 -5.21 3.65
N MET A 54 -2.95 -6.28 3.79
CA MET A 54 -2.38 -6.69 5.08
C MET A 54 -1.05 -6.00 5.41
N SER A 55 -0.46 -5.29 4.45
CA SER A 55 0.74 -4.50 4.66
C SER A 55 0.56 -3.52 5.82
N GLY A 56 1.47 -3.54 6.78
CA GLY A 56 1.37 -2.75 8.01
C GLY A 56 0.73 -3.48 9.19
N SER A 57 0.25 -4.71 9.04
CA SER A 57 -0.36 -5.47 10.15
C SER A 57 0.68 -5.64 11.28
N PRO A 58 0.42 -5.16 12.50
CA PRO A 58 1.40 -5.17 13.57
C PRO A 58 1.63 -6.60 14.05
N VAL A 59 2.91 -6.96 14.18
CA VAL A 59 3.37 -8.25 14.66
C VAL A 59 3.95 -8.07 16.06
N TYR A 60 3.40 -8.80 17.02
CA TYR A 60 3.84 -8.81 18.41
C TYR A 60 4.51 -10.13 18.76
N LEU A 61 5.70 -10.05 19.34
CA LEU A 61 6.45 -11.18 19.90
C LEU A 61 6.63 -10.91 21.40
N ASP A 62 6.22 -11.85 22.25
CA ASP A 62 6.24 -11.70 23.71
C ASP A 62 5.57 -10.40 24.21
N GLY A 63 4.46 -10.00 23.57
CA GLY A 63 3.71 -8.79 23.89
C GLY A 63 4.38 -7.47 23.47
N LYS A 64 5.54 -7.53 22.80
CA LYS A 64 6.24 -6.35 22.27
C LYS A 64 6.03 -6.26 20.77
N LEU A 65 5.83 -5.04 20.28
CA LEU A 65 5.74 -4.78 18.85
C LEU A 65 7.09 -5.08 18.20
N ALA A 66 7.14 -6.07 17.32
CA ALA A 66 8.33 -6.49 16.60
C ALA A 66 8.45 -5.79 15.24
N GLY A 67 7.32 -5.47 14.61
CA GLY A 67 7.31 -4.86 13.27
C GLY A 67 5.96 -4.92 12.58
N ALA A 68 5.97 -4.71 11.27
CA ALA A 68 4.83 -4.77 10.37
C ALA A 68 4.97 -5.90 9.36
N LEU A 69 3.91 -6.67 9.09
CA LEU A 69 3.86 -7.47 7.86
C LEU A 69 4.02 -6.55 6.66
N ALA A 70 4.98 -6.85 5.78
CA ALA A 70 5.35 -5.96 4.69
C ALA A 70 5.61 -6.70 3.38
N PHE A 71 5.99 -7.97 3.42
CA PHE A 71 6.37 -8.74 2.23
C PHE A 71 5.62 -10.05 2.12
N ARG A 72 5.29 -10.44 0.88
CA ARG A 72 4.87 -11.80 0.52
C ARG A 72 6.07 -12.58 0.00
N ILE A 73 6.10 -13.88 0.29
CA ILE A 73 7.18 -14.78 -0.12
C ILE A 73 6.71 -15.73 -1.22
N GLY A 74 7.36 -15.66 -2.37
CA GLY A 74 7.06 -16.47 -3.55
C GLY A 74 5.77 -16.09 -4.30
N GLU A 75 5.65 -16.59 -5.53
CA GLU A 75 4.42 -16.55 -6.32
C GLU A 75 3.62 -17.83 -6.12
N PHE A 76 2.29 -17.73 -6.05
CA PHE A 76 1.39 -18.89 -5.88
C PHE A 76 1.71 -19.78 -4.66
N SER A 77 2.33 -19.21 -3.62
CA SER A 77 2.65 -19.94 -2.39
C SER A 77 1.37 -20.48 -1.75
N LYS A 78 1.40 -21.77 -1.38
CA LYS A 78 0.34 -22.41 -0.59
C LYS A 78 0.51 -22.18 0.91
N GLU A 79 1.68 -21.72 1.34
CA GLU A 79 1.96 -21.41 2.74
C GLU A 79 1.89 -19.89 2.96
N PRO A 80 1.23 -19.43 4.04
CA PRO A 80 1.10 -18.01 4.35
C PRO A 80 2.38 -17.48 5.02
N ILE A 81 3.49 -17.48 4.25
CA ILE A 81 4.78 -16.94 4.70
C ILE A 81 4.87 -15.47 4.32
N ALA A 82 5.22 -14.65 5.30
CA ALA A 82 5.38 -13.21 5.16
C ALA A 82 6.76 -12.74 5.65
N GLY A 83 7.21 -11.61 5.10
CA GLY A 83 8.32 -10.83 5.66
C GLY A 83 7.78 -9.69 6.51
N VAL A 84 8.42 -9.48 7.66
CA VAL A 84 8.11 -8.39 8.60
C VAL A 84 9.24 -7.37 8.57
N THR A 85 8.89 -6.10 8.34
CA THR A 85 9.79 -4.96 8.51
C THR A 85 9.92 -4.66 10.01
N PRO A 86 11.12 -4.68 10.60
CA PRO A 86 11.32 -4.42 12.01
C PRO A 86 10.80 -3.04 12.43
N ILE A 87 10.15 -2.97 13.60
CA ILE A 87 9.56 -1.70 14.09
C ILE A 87 10.61 -0.61 14.26
N ALA A 88 11.85 -0.97 14.64
CA ALA A 88 12.93 -0.02 14.81
C ALA A 88 13.22 0.75 13.51
N GLU A 89 13.18 0.08 12.36
CA GLU A 89 13.39 0.70 11.04
C GLU A 89 12.20 1.59 10.63
N MET A 90 10.99 1.26 11.06
CA MET A 90 9.81 2.10 10.80
C MET A 90 9.82 3.37 11.67
N LEU A 91 10.29 3.27 12.91
CA LEU A 91 10.41 4.39 13.85
C LEU A 91 11.48 5.41 13.44
N GLU A 92 12.37 5.07 12.51
CA GLU A 92 13.32 6.02 11.92
C GLU A 92 12.64 7.01 10.95
N ILE A 93 11.41 6.75 10.51
CA ILE A 93 10.66 7.67 9.65
C ILE A 93 10.32 8.93 10.45
N ASN A 94 10.93 10.04 10.04
CA ASN A 94 10.79 11.33 10.71
C ASN A 94 9.89 12.27 9.89
N ALA A 95 8.83 12.82 10.51
CA ALA A 95 7.95 13.82 9.90
C ALA A 95 8.69 15.04 9.34
N MET A 96 9.79 15.44 9.97
CA MET A 96 10.61 16.58 9.58
C MET A 96 11.66 16.25 8.52
N ASP A 97 11.74 14.99 8.07
CA ASP A 97 12.67 14.62 7.00
C ASP A 97 12.28 15.30 5.69
N ARG A 98 13.13 16.26 5.27
CA ARG A 98 13.01 16.99 4.01
C ARG A 98 13.85 16.38 2.89
N SER A 99 14.50 15.24 3.13
CA SER A 99 15.28 14.56 2.10
C SER A 99 14.36 14.20 0.91
N PRO A 100 14.81 14.42 -0.34
CA PRO A 100 14.07 13.97 -1.50
C PRO A 100 13.81 12.46 -1.39
N GLY A 101 12.61 12.01 -1.74
CA GLY A 101 12.41 10.59 -1.99
C GLY A 101 13.36 10.12 -3.10
N ASN A 102 13.79 8.85 -3.09
CA ASN A 102 14.65 8.27 -4.14
C ASN A 102 13.94 8.16 -5.52
N GLY A 103 12.90 8.95 -5.77
CA GLY A 103 12.12 8.98 -7.01
C GLY A 103 12.89 9.45 -8.26
N THR A 104 14.11 9.98 -8.11
CA THR A 104 14.97 10.37 -9.23
C THR A 104 16.41 9.89 -9.04
N VAL A 105 16.63 8.57 -9.11
CA VAL A 105 17.95 8.10 -9.53
C VAL A 105 18.04 8.39 -11.03
N ASN A 106 18.83 9.40 -11.41
CA ASN A 106 19.26 9.58 -12.79
C ASN A 106 19.84 8.25 -13.30
N ALA A 107 19.04 7.50 -14.08
CA ALA A 107 19.42 6.22 -14.64
C ALA A 107 20.44 6.44 -15.77
N LYS A 108 21.69 6.75 -15.39
CA LYS A 108 22.88 6.39 -16.16
C LYS A 108 23.50 5.12 -15.59
N ALA A 109 22.67 4.13 -15.33
CA ALA A 109 23.06 2.73 -15.14
C ALA A 109 21.78 1.91 -15.35
N GLY A 110 21.83 0.93 -16.27
CA GLY A 110 20.68 0.12 -16.68
C GLY A 110 20.17 -0.80 -15.58
N VAL A 111 19.48 -0.23 -14.59
CA VAL A 111 18.71 -0.96 -13.59
C VAL A 111 17.28 -1.03 -14.09
N LYS A 112 16.82 -2.25 -14.42
CA LYS A 112 15.42 -2.51 -14.77
C LYS A 112 14.55 -2.04 -13.60
N THR A 113 13.62 -1.13 -13.88
CA THR A 113 12.64 -0.60 -12.92
C THR A 113 11.81 -1.75 -12.34
N LEU A 114 12.07 -2.09 -11.08
CA LEU A 114 11.17 -2.91 -10.26
C LEU A 114 9.88 -2.09 -10.07
N SER A 115 8.72 -2.71 -10.29
CA SER A 115 7.41 -2.08 -10.11
C SER A 115 7.29 -1.54 -8.68
N LYS A 116 6.81 -0.30 -8.51
CA LYS A 116 6.64 0.33 -7.19
C LYS A 116 5.33 -0.07 -6.51
N THR A 117 4.32 -0.41 -7.31
CA THR A 117 3.13 -1.10 -6.86
C THR A 117 3.17 -2.52 -7.42
N SER A 118 3.15 -3.52 -6.55
CA SER A 118 3.01 -4.91 -6.99
C SER A 118 1.59 -5.08 -7.55
N GLY A 119 1.49 -5.56 -8.78
CA GLY A 119 0.24 -6.01 -9.39
C GLY A 119 0.60 -7.08 -10.43
N PRO A 120 -0.34 -7.97 -10.81
CA PRO A 120 -0.05 -9.00 -11.80
C PRO A 120 0.33 -8.33 -13.12
N SER A 121 1.57 -8.52 -13.56
CA SER A 121 2.04 -8.03 -14.84
C SER A 121 1.18 -8.65 -15.96
N LEU A 122 0.41 -7.80 -16.66
CA LEU A 122 -0.30 -8.14 -17.89
C LEU A 122 0.51 -7.74 -19.13
N GLY A 123 1.84 -7.74 -19.05
CA GLY A 123 2.71 -7.43 -20.18
C GLY A 123 3.91 -8.36 -20.26
N GLU A 124 3.99 -9.14 -21.33
CA GLU A 124 5.23 -9.77 -21.78
C GLU A 124 6.26 -8.67 -22.07
N VAL A 125 7.13 -8.39 -21.11
CA VAL A 125 8.42 -7.78 -21.41
C VAL A 125 9.35 -8.94 -21.80
N PRO A 126 9.93 -8.98 -23.01
CA PRO A 126 10.80 -10.07 -23.41
C PRO A 126 11.95 -10.21 -22.41
N SER A 127 11.92 -11.29 -21.64
CA SER A 127 12.99 -11.67 -20.74
C SER A 127 14.11 -12.27 -21.57
N ASP A 128 15.10 -11.43 -21.91
CA ASP A 128 16.34 -11.93 -22.45
C ASP A 128 16.98 -12.86 -21.42
N ALA A 129 16.95 -14.15 -21.72
CA ALA A 129 17.31 -15.26 -20.85
C ALA A 129 18.84 -15.31 -20.65
N SER A 130 19.38 -14.47 -19.77
CA SER A 130 20.79 -14.58 -19.35
C SER A 130 21.13 -14.01 -17.96
N GLY A 131 20.15 -13.53 -17.18
CA GLY A 131 20.37 -13.10 -15.80
C GLY A 131 19.50 -13.90 -14.84
N LYS A 132 20.12 -14.63 -13.90
CA LYS A 132 19.39 -15.26 -12.80
C LYS A 132 18.74 -14.16 -11.96
N ASP A 133 17.42 -13.99 -12.06
CA ASP A 133 16.64 -13.07 -11.22
C ASP A 133 16.60 -13.58 -9.77
N TYR A 134 17.58 -13.16 -8.97
CA TYR A 134 17.59 -13.39 -7.52
C TYR A 134 16.52 -12.55 -6.78
N ALA A 135 15.86 -11.61 -7.46
CA ALA A 135 14.86 -10.68 -6.90
C ALA A 135 13.43 -11.25 -6.80
N ASN A 136 13.20 -12.49 -7.21
CA ASN A 136 11.83 -13.00 -7.43
C ASN A 136 11.11 -13.59 -6.20
N TYR A 137 11.77 -13.76 -5.05
CA TYR A 137 11.16 -14.49 -3.93
C TYR A 137 10.64 -13.62 -2.78
N LEU A 138 11.08 -12.37 -2.67
CA LEU A 138 10.66 -11.44 -1.63
C LEU A 138 10.07 -10.21 -2.31
N ARG A 139 8.74 -10.07 -2.26
CA ARG A 139 8.04 -8.94 -2.86
C ARG A 139 7.27 -8.19 -1.79
N PRO A 140 7.30 -6.85 -1.76
CA PRO A 140 6.37 -6.09 -0.92
C PRO A 140 4.95 -6.58 -1.16
N ILE A 141 4.18 -6.69 -0.08
CA ILE A 141 2.75 -6.94 -0.17
C ILE A 141 2.17 -5.85 -1.05
N GLU A 142 1.33 -6.25 -2.00
CA GLU A 142 0.76 -5.30 -2.92
C GLU A 142 -0.07 -4.27 -2.13
N ALA A 143 0.20 -2.99 -2.35
CA ALA A 143 -0.72 -1.90 -2.03
C ALA A 143 -1.37 -1.47 -3.36
N PRO A 144 -2.30 -2.27 -3.91
CA PRO A 144 -2.88 -2.01 -5.20
C PRO A 144 -3.57 -0.65 -5.16
N LEU A 145 -3.30 0.17 -6.16
CA LEU A 145 -4.09 1.37 -6.39
C LEU A 145 -5.43 0.92 -6.97
N VAL A 146 -6.49 1.12 -6.19
CA VAL A 146 -7.86 0.84 -6.58
C VAL A 146 -8.40 2.07 -7.31
N PHE A 147 -8.72 1.88 -8.59
CA PHE A 147 -9.31 2.90 -9.45
C PHE A 147 -10.83 2.72 -9.47
N SER A 148 -11.59 3.76 -9.13
CA SER A 148 -13.05 3.79 -9.21
C SER A 148 -13.54 5.03 -9.96
N GLY A 149 -14.65 4.89 -10.70
CA GLY A 149 -15.15 5.94 -11.61
C GLY A 149 -14.46 5.98 -12.99
N PHE A 150 -13.49 5.10 -13.25
CA PHE A 150 -12.79 4.99 -14.54
C PHE A 150 -13.40 3.91 -15.45
N SER A 151 -13.44 4.15 -16.76
CA SER A 151 -13.80 3.10 -17.73
C SER A 151 -12.62 2.15 -17.97
N GLN A 152 -12.93 0.91 -18.33
CA GLN A 152 -11.91 -0.10 -18.62
C GLN A 152 -11.01 0.32 -19.80
N GLU A 153 -11.59 0.95 -20.82
CA GLU A 153 -10.88 1.42 -22.02
C GLU A 153 -9.90 2.53 -21.66
N ALA A 154 -10.30 3.47 -20.78
CA ALA A 154 -9.41 4.52 -20.30
C ALA A 154 -8.23 3.92 -19.52
N MET A 155 -8.49 2.96 -18.63
CA MET A 155 -7.43 2.29 -17.87
C MET A 155 -6.44 1.55 -18.76
N GLN A 156 -6.91 0.84 -19.78
CA GLN A 156 -6.04 0.16 -20.74
C GLN A 156 -5.23 1.15 -21.58
N LEU A 157 -5.85 2.25 -22.02
CA LEU A 157 -5.18 3.29 -22.81
C LEU A 157 -4.02 3.95 -22.04
N PHE A 158 -4.17 4.15 -20.73
CA PHE A 158 -3.18 4.82 -19.88
C PHE A 158 -2.28 3.87 -19.08
N ALA A 159 -2.45 2.55 -19.20
CA ALA A 159 -1.62 1.55 -18.52
C ALA A 159 -0.10 1.74 -18.74
N PRO A 160 0.41 2.06 -19.96
CA PRO A 160 1.83 2.30 -20.18
C PRO A 160 2.38 3.51 -19.39
N GLN A 161 1.57 4.53 -19.17
CA GLN A 161 1.92 5.74 -18.44
C GLN A 161 1.98 5.45 -16.94
N PHE A 162 0.99 4.70 -16.42
CA PHE A 162 1.03 4.21 -15.03
C PHE A 162 2.28 3.34 -14.80
N ALA A 163 2.58 2.42 -15.71
CA ALA A 163 3.75 1.55 -15.59
C ALA A 163 5.06 2.35 -15.56
N LYS A 164 5.18 3.44 -16.34
CA LYS A 164 6.33 4.36 -16.28
C LYS A 164 6.46 5.08 -14.93
N ALA A 165 5.34 5.34 -14.26
CA ALA A 165 5.32 5.86 -12.89
C ALA A 165 5.53 4.77 -11.82
N GLY A 166 5.73 3.52 -12.22
CA GLY A 166 5.84 2.36 -11.31
C GLY A 166 4.50 1.89 -10.76
N ILE A 167 3.38 2.34 -11.34
CA ILE A 167 2.01 2.01 -10.95
C ILE A 167 1.47 0.91 -11.86
N VAL A 168 0.94 -0.15 -11.27
CA VAL A 168 0.19 -1.21 -11.93
C VAL A 168 -1.26 -1.01 -11.52
N PRO A 169 -2.11 -0.48 -12.41
CA PRO A 169 -3.50 -0.26 -12.08
C PRO A 169 -4.20 -1.61 -11.90
N VAL A 170 -4.85 -1.79 -10.75
CA VAL A 170 -5.74 -2.93 -10.53
C VAL A 170 -7.15 -2.38 -10.57
N MET A 171 -7.99 -2.97 -11.43
CA MET A 171 -9.44 -2.74 -11.37
C MET A 171 -9.94 -3.37 -10.08
N GLY A 172 -9.95 -2.58 -9.01
CA GLY A 172 -10.45 -2.98 -7.71
C GLY A 172 -11.92 -2.63 -7.57
N VAL A 173 -12.61 -3.35 -6.70
CA VAL A 173 -13.91 -2.93 -6.18
C VAL A 173 -13.64 -2.18 -4.88
N GLY A 174 -14.14 -0.96 -4.80
CA GLY A 174 -13.97 -0.07 -3.66
C GLY A 174 -14.46 1.33 -4.02
N SER A 175 -14.61 2.17 -3.00
CA SER A 175 -15.03 3.56 -3.17
C SER A 175 -14.35 4.46 -2.14
N VAL A 176 -14.31 5.76 -2.43
CA VAL A 176 -13.95 6.78 -1.44
C VAL A 176 -15.20 7.59 -1.12
N SER A 177 -15.43 7.87 0.16
CA SER A 177 -16.60 8.63 0.60
C SER A 177 -16.33 9.30 1.95
N ASP A 178 -17.13 10.31 2.30
CA ASP A 178 -17.07 10.96 3.63
C ASP A 178 -17.99 10.30 4.67
N VAL A 179 -18.47 9.08 4.40
CA VAL A 179 -19.34 8.34 5.32
C VAL A 179 -18.63 8.16 6.64
N LYS A 180 -19.28 8.55 7.75
CA LYS A 180 -18.70 8.41 9.09
C LYS A 180 -18.66 6.95 9.53
N GLN A 181 -17.49 6.51 9.95
CA GLN A 181 -17.17 5.23 10.55
C GLN A 181 -16.99 5.41 12.07
N PRO A 182 -17.97 5.00 12.89
CA PRO A 182 -17.89 5.18 14.35
C PRO A 182 -16.74 4.42 15.01
N ALA A 183 -16.25 3.36 14.37
CA ALA A 183 -15.13 2.57 14.88
C ALA A 183 -13.87 3.43 15.04
N VAL A 184 -13.18 3.21 16.17
CA VAL A 184 -11.92 3.88 16.50
C VAL A 184 -10.78 3.20 15.74
N LEU A 185 -9.78 3.98 15.33
CA LEU A 185 -8.55 3.43 14.78
C LEU A 185 -7.68 2.87 15.90
N GLU A 186 -7.14 1.67 15.67
CA GLU A 186 -6.18 1.02 16.55
C GLU A 186 -5.13 0.26 15.70
N PRO A 187 -3.99 -0.15 16.27
CA PRO A 187 -3.05 -1.02 15.56
C PRO A 187 -3.77 -2.26 15.01
N GLY A 188 -3.64 -2.50 13.71
CA GLY A 188 -4.35 -3.54 12.97
C GLY A 188 -5.56 -3.05 12.17
N SER A 189 -6.04 -1.81 12.39
CA SER A 189 -7.12 -1.20 11.59
C SER A 189 -6.68 -0.95 10.15
N ALA A 190 -7.62 -1.04 9.21
CA ALA A 190 -7.40 -0.62 7.83
C ALA A 190 -7.35 0.91 7.73
N ILE A 191 -6.43 1.43 6.91
CA ILE A 191 -6.21 2.86 6.67
C ILE A 191 -5.91 3.09 5.19
N SER A 192 -6.52 4.10 4.59
CA SER A 192 -6.35 4.38 3.16
C SER A 192 -5.60 5.68 2.90
N ALA A 193 -4.73 5.65 1.90
CA ALA A 193 -4.06 6.80 1.30
C ALA A 193 -4.75 7.12 -0.02
N ILE A 194 -5.23 8.35 -0.16
CA ILE A 194 -6.04 8.77 -1.30
C ILE A 194 -5.20 9.60 -2.28
N LEU A 195 -5.03 9.14 -3.51
CA LEU A 195 -4.29 9.85 -4.55
C LEU A 195 -5.21 10.72 -5.40
N VAL A 196 -6.45 10.28 -5.62
CA VAL A 196 -7.49 11.03 -6.31
C VAL A 196 -8.80 10.83 -5.56
N ARG A 197 -9.59 11.90 -5.39
CA ARG A 197 -10.93 11.85 -4.78
C ARG A 197 -11.95 12.72 -5.49
N GLY A 198 -13.22 12.32 -5.51
CA GLY A 198 -14.35 13.12 -6.01
C GLY A 198 -15.24 12.31 -6.94
N ASP A 199 -15.47 12.79 -8.16
CA ASP A 199 -16.20 12.03 -9.18
C ASP A 199 -15.39 10.82 -9.73
N MET A 200 -14.09 10.75 -9.41
CA MET A 200 -13.19 9.63 -9.66
C MET A 200 -12.29 9.44 -8.44
N ASP A 201 -11.95 8.19 -8.13
CA ASP A 201 -11.08 7.92 -6.99
C ASP A 201 -9.94 6.97 -7.33
N ILE A 202 -8.78 7.24 -6.75
CA ILE A 202 -7.62 6.34 -6.72
C ILE A 202 -7.15 6.26 -5.27
N ALA A 203 -7.25 5.07 -4.68
CA ALA A 203 -6.87 4.85 -3.28
C ALA A 203 -6.00 3.62 -3.13
N ALA A 204 -5.08 3.67 -2.17
CA ALA A 204 -4.35 2.52 -1.67
C ALA A 204 -4.77 2.25 -0.22
N THR A 205 -4.89 0.99 0.17
CA THR A 205 -5.21 0.64 1.56
C THR A 205 -4.12 -0.25 2.15
N CYS A 206 -3.70 0.12 3.35
CA CYS A 206 -2.79 -0.64 4.20
C CYS A 206 -3.44 -0.85 5.59
N THR A 207 -2.66 -1.34 6.52
CA THR A 207 -2.99 -1.53 7.93
C THR A 207 -2.14 -0.60 8.80
N VAL A 208 -2.72 -0.06 9.88
CA VAL A 208 -2.01 0.69 10.91
C VAL A 208 -1.11 -0.25 11.71
N THR A 209 0.19 0.03 11.75
CA THR A 209 1.18 -0.74 12.54
C THR A 209 1.29 -0.20 13.96
N TYR A 210 1.40 1.12 14.09
CA TYR A 210 1.63 1.81 15.34
C TYR A 210 0.93 3.15 15.29
N MET A 211 0.49 3.65 16.44
CA MET A 211 -0.05 4.99 16.56
C MET A 211 0.15 5.54 17.98
N ASP A 212 0.31 6.84 18.05
CA ASP A 212 0.24 7.64 19.27
C ASP A 212 -0.87 8.70 19.15
N THR A 213 -0.83 9.75 19.97
CA THR A 213 -1.86 10.80 19.97
C THR A 213 -1.81 11.73 18.77
N GLN A 214 -0.69 11.78 18.05
CA GLN A 214 -0.43 12.72 16.95
C GLN A 214 -0.13 12.00 15.62
N HIS A 215 0.48 10.82 15.68
CA HIS A 215 1.00 10.14 14.50
C HIS A 215 0.56 8.68 14.40
N LEU A 216 0.63 8.14 13.18
CA LEU A 216 0.55 6.71 12.93
C LEU A 216 1.58 6.25 11.89
N LEU A 217 1.97 4.98 11.97
CA LEU A 217 2.79 4.29 10.96
C LEU A 217 1.97 3.20 10.28
N ALA A 218 2.14 3.01 8.97
CA ALA A 218 1.41 2.02 8.17
C ALA A 218 2.26 1.40 7.04
N CYS A 219 1.70 0.38 6.38
CA CYS A 219 2.25 -0.42 5.26
C CYS A 219 3.51 -1.24 5.56
N GLY A 220 4.48 -0.74 6.33
CA GLY A 220 5.76 -1.44 6.56
C GLY A 220 6.67 -1.51 5.32
N HIS A 221 6.30 -0.84 4.24
CA HIS A 221 7.03 -0.71 2.98
C HIS A 221 6.58 0.61 2.30
N PRO A 222 7.28 1.12 1.27
CA PRO A 222 6.85 2.35 0.62
C PRO A 222 5.57 2.10 -0.17
N LEU A 223 4.72 3.12 -0.29
CA LEU A 223 3.58 3.10 -1.20
C LEU A 223 4.03 3.41 -2.64
N LEU A 224 4.67 4.55 -2.83
CA LEU A 224 5.24 5.03 -4.11
C LEU A 224 6.69 5.52 -3.94
N GLN A 225 7.16 5.60 -2.69
CA GLN A 225 8.48 6.07 -2.28
C GLN A 225 8.76 7.52 -2.71
N PHE A 226 7.76 8.39 -2.62
CA PHE A 226 7.92 9.81 -2.97
C PHE A 226 8.66 10.64 -1.92
N GLY A 227 8.93 10.07 -0.75
CA GLY A 227 9.52 10.81 0.36
C GLY A 227 8.46 11.68 1.01
N MET A 228 8.61 13.00 0.99
CA MET A 228 7.56 13.88 1.49
C MET A 228 6.32 13.80 0.59
N VAL A 229 5.16 13.67 1.22
CA VAL A 229 3.85 13.59 0.57
C VAL A 229 2.83 14.38 1.37
N ASP A 230 1.69 14.67 0.76
CA ASP A 230 0.53 15.21 1.46
C ASP A 230 -0.72 14.45 1.00
N LEU A 231 -0.74 13.16 1.34
CA LEU A 231 -1.78 12.23 0.91
C LEU A 231 -2.91 12.22 1.93
N PRO A 232 -4.17 12.51 1.56
CA PRO A 232 -5.30 12.33 2.46
C PRO A 232 -5.29 10.94 3.08
N MET A 233 -5.38 10.91 4.41
CA MET A 233 -5.42 9.71 5.22
C MET A 233 -6.85 9.54 5.75
N THR A 234 -7.50 8.46 5.34
CA THR A 234 -8.88 8.16 5.74
C THR A 234 -8.96 6.86 6.52
N LYS A 235 -10.00 6.73 7.33
CA LYS A 235 -10.41 5.41 7.81
C LYS A 235 -10.85 4.54 6.63
N ALA A 236 -10.96 3.25 6.89
CA ALA A 236 -11.38 2.28 5.90
C ALA A 236 -12.21 1.14 6.49
N GLU A 237 -13.20 0.69 5.73
CA GLU A 237 -13.99 -0.52 5.99
C GLU A 237 -13.65 -1.58 4.93
N VAL A 238 -13.28 -2.78 5.38
CA VAL A 238 -13.02 -3.93 4.53
C VAL A 238 -14.34 -4.66 4.27
N LEU A 239 -14.90 -4.55 3.07
CA LEU A 239 -16.15 -5.25 2.75
C LEU A 239 -15.93 -6.76 2.62
N ALA A 240 -14.80 -7.16 2.04
CA ALA A 240 -14.43 -8.56 1.87
C ALA A 240 -12.93 -8.71 1.64
N THR A 241 -12.37 -9.85 2.03
CA THR A 241 -11.03 -10.30 1.62
C THR A 241 -11.20 -11.42 0.61
N LEU A 242 -10.67 -11.24 -0.60
CA LEU A 242 -10.76 -12.24 -1.66
C LEU A 242 -9.46 -13.05 -1.73
N PRO A 243 -9.51 -14.36 -1.46
CA PRO A 243 -8.37 -15.24 -1.67
C PRO A 243 -8.14 -15.45 -3.17
N SER A 244 -6.87 -15.52 -3.57
CA SER A 244 -6.51 -15.84 -4.95
C SER A 244 -5.05 -16.28 -5.02
N PRO A 245 -4.72 -17.35 -5.75
CA PRO A 245 -3.34 -17.74 -5.99
C PRO A 245 -2.56 -16.66 -6.75
N LEU A 246 -3.25 -15.93 -7.64
CA LEU A 246 -2.68 -14.92 -8.52
C LEU A 246 -2.57 -13.57 -7.83
N ASN A 247 -3.69 -13.04 -7.34
CA ASN A 247 -3.74 -11.74 -6.66
C ASN A 247 -4.86 -11.72 -5.60
N ALA A 248 -4.50 -11.96 -4.35
CA ALA A 248 -5.42 -11.89 -3.22
C ALA A 248 -5.44 -10.46 -2.66
N PHE A 249 -6.63 -9.89 -2.43
CA PHE A 249 -6.77 -8.48 -2.03
C PHE A 249 -8.04 -8.23 -1.19
N LYS A 250 -8.07 -7.06 -0.54
CA LYS A 250 -9.24 -6.55 0.18
C LYS A 250 -10.07 -5.63 -0.72
N ILE A 251 -11.39 -5.80 -0.71
CA ILE A 251 -12.37 -4.82 -1.21
C ILE A 251 -12.62 -3.84 -0.08
N VAL A 252 -12.39 -2.56 -0.33
CA VAL A 252 -12.33 -1.54 0.71
C VAL A 252 -13.15 -0.32 0.32
N ASN A 253 -13.93 0.19 1.28
CA ASN A 253 -14.49 1.53 1.25
C ASN A 253 -13.62 2.43 2.11
N ALA A 254 -13.01 3.45 1.52
CA ALA A 254 -12.45 4.57 2.26
C ALA A 254 -13.60 5.44 2.79
N THR A 255 -13.50 5.79 4.07
CA THR A 255 -14.50 6.53 4.82
C THR A 255 -13.95 7.91 5.19
N GLU A 256 -14.33 8.49 6.34
CA GLU A 256 -13.96 9.87 6.64
C GLU A 256 -12.45 10.12 6.75
N PRO A 257 -11.99 11.33 6.37
CA PRO A 257 -10.62 11.76 6.60
C PRO A 257 -10.33 11.86 8.10
N VAL A 258 -9.11 11.47 8.45
CA VAL A 258 -8.57 11.55 9.81
C VAL A 258 -7.24 12.29 9.88
N GLY A 259 -6.68 12.70 8.74
CA GLY A 259 -5.45 13.47 8.66
C GLY A 259 -4.80 13.35 7.29
N ALA A 260 -3.46 13.38 7.27
CA ALA A 260 -2.67 13.19 6.06
C ALA A 260 -1.43 12.32 6.32
N PHE A 261 -1.05 11.49 5.34
CA PHE A 261 0.29 10.92 5.28
C PHE A 261 1.27 11.99 4.81
N VAL A 262 2.34 12.16 5.59
CA VAL A 262 3.36 13.20 5.40
C VAL A 262 4.69 12.65 4.90
N GLN A 263 4.91 11.34 5.05
CA GLN A 263 6.11 10.64 4.61
C GLN A 263 5.74 9.30 3.98
N ASP A 264 6.35 9.00 2.85
CA ASP A 264 6.31 7.74 2.12
C ASP A 264 7.74 7.26 1.87
N ARG A 265 8.22 6.43 2.79
CA ARG A 265 9.63 6.03 2.92
C ARG A 265 9.78 4.51 2.78
N HIS A 266 11.04 4.07 2.65
CA HIS A 266 11.39 2.69 2.35
C HIS A 266 10.83 1.65 3.35
N THR A 267 10.62 2.04 4.60
CA THR A 267 10.18 1.15 5.68
C THR A 267 8.72 1.35 6.06
N GLY A 268 7.98 2.22 5.36
CA GLY A 268 6.58 2.50 5.66
C GLY A 268 6.17 3.93 5.34
N ILE A 269 4.95 4.25 5.75
CA ILE A 269 4.37 5.60 5.63
C ILE A 269 4.03 6.15 7.01
N LEU A 270 4.24 7.46 7.20
CA LEU A 270 3.93 8.19 8.45
C LEU A 270 2.75 9.13 8.22
N GLY A 271 1.73 9.01 9.05
CA GLY A 271 0.55 9.87 9.08
C GLY A 271 0.54 10.81 10.27
N GLU A 272 -0.02 12.00 10.06
CA GLU A 272 -0.32 13.00 11.09
C GLU A 272 -1.85 13.15 11.21
N PHE A 273 -2.39 12.93 12.41
CA PHE A 273 -3.81 13.10 12.66
C PHE A 273 -4.22 14.57 12.60
N GLY A 274 -5.41 14.84 12.03
CA GLY A 274 -5.99 16.18 11.95
C GLY A 274 -5.31 17.14 10.98
N LYS A 275 -4.21 16.74 10.33
CA LYS A 275 -3.60 17.51 9.26
C LYS A 275 -4.51 17.52 8.03
N GLU A 276 -4.79 18.72 7.51
CA GLU A 276 -5.49 18.87 6.23
C GLU A 276 -4.48 18.77 5.07
N PRO A 277 -4.69 17.85 4.12
CA PRO A 277 -3.81 17.69 2.96
C PRO A 277 -4.09 18.74 1.89
N GLU A 278 -3.03 19.23 1.24
CA GLU A 278 -3.12 20.09 0.06
C GLU A 278 -3.24 19.25 -1.21
N MET A 279 -4.41 19.31 -1.86
CA MET A 279 -4.69 18.62 -3.12
C MET A 279 -4.88 19.63 -4.26
N ILE A 280 -4.61 19.22 -5.50
CA ILE A 280 -4.84 20.04 -6.69
C ILE A 280 -6.30 19.83 -7.14
N PRO A 281 -7.16 20.86 -7.10
CA PRO A 281 -8.53 20.75 -7.60
C PRO A 281 -8.54 20.72 -9.12
N VAL A 282 -9.32 19.81 -9.71
CA VAL A 282 -9.48 19.63 -11.15
C VAL A 282 -10.95 19.68 -11.52
N THR A 283 -11.27 20.48 -12.53
CA THR A 283 -12.59 20.48 -13.18
C THR A 283 -12.42 20.09 -14.63
N LEU A 284 -12.95 18.92 -15.01
CA LEU A 284 -12.91 18.40 -16.36
C LEU A 284 -14.25 18.65 -17.07
N ASN A 285 -14.23 19.45 -18.12
CA ASN A 285 -15.39 19.70 -18.97
C ASN A 285 -15.23 18.92 -20.28
N ILE A 286 -16.14 17.98 -20.54
CA ILE A 286 -16.17 17.19 -21.77
C ILE A 286 -17.33 17.70 -22.63
N HIS A 287 -16.99 18.25 -23.80
CA HIS A 287 -17.95 18.68 -24.80
C HIS A 287 -18.05 17.65 -25.92
N SER A 288 -19.25 17.11 -26.15
CA SER A 288 -19.48 16.10 -27.19
C SER A 288 -20.82 16.34 -27.90
N ALA A 289 -21.00 15.71 -29.05
CA ALA A 289 -22.29 15.72 -29.76
C ALA A 289 -23.43 15.10 -28.93
N ALA A 290 -23.10 14.23 -27.96
CA ALA A 290 -24.05 13.62 -27.03
C ALA A 290 -24.37 14.49 -25.80
N GLY A 291 -23.79 15.69 -25.71
CA GLY A 291 -23.97 16.63 -24.60
C GLY A 291 -22.68 16.98 -23.88
N ASN A 292 -22.81 17.88 -22.91
CA ASN A 292 -21.73 18.33 -22.03
C ASN A 292 -21.75 17.51 -20.74
N LYS A 293 -20.58 17.02 -20.31
CA LYS A 293 -20.38 16.42 -19.00
C LYS A 293 -19.31 17.18 -18.25
N GLN A 294 -19.49 17.32 -16.95
CA GLN A 294 -18.54 17.97 -16.06
C GLN A 294 -18.20 17.01 -14.92
N PHE A 295 -16.92 16.92 -14.59
CA PHE A 295 -16.41 16.12 -13.49
C PHE A 295 -15.54 16.99 -12.58
N HIS A 296 -15.67 16.81 -11.27
CA HIS A 296 -14.89 17.47 -10.23
C HIS A 296 -14.17 16.43 -9.40
N TYR A 297 -12.85 16.56 -9.32
CA TYR A 297 -12.02 15.69 -8.51
C TYR A 297 -10.77 16.45 -8.08
N GLU A 298 -10.11 15.96 -7.05
CA GLU A 298 -8.84 16.48 -6.58
C GLU A 298 -7.77 15.41 -6.79
N VAL A 299 -6.58 15.83 -7.21
CA VAL A 299 -5.43 14.94 -7.41
C VAL A 299 -4.30 15.29 -6.45
N LEU A 300 -3.52 14.28 -6.07
CA LEU A 300 -2.35 14.44 -5.22
C LEU A 300 -1.44 15.55 -5.76
N ASN A 301 -1.10 16.50 -4.89
CA ASN A 301 -0.10 17.53 -5.17
C ASN A 301 1.31 16.94 -5.01
N ASN A 302 1.89 16.40 -6.10
CA ASN A 302 3.24 15.85 -6.08
C ASN A 302 3.91 15.99 -7.45
N ALA A 303 5.06 16.67 -7.48
CA ALA A 303 5.82 16.93 -8.71
C ALA A 303 6.23 15.68 -9.52
N ASN A 304 6.18 14.46 -8.95
CA ASN A 304 6.44 13.23 -9.69
C ASN A 304 5.21 12.72 -10.48
N LEU A 305 3.99 13.16 -10.13
CA LEU A 305 2.73 12.70 -10.72
C LEU A 305 1.89 13.82 -11.34
N SER A 306 1.98 15.04 -10.81
CA SER A 306 1.28 16.21 -11.33
C SER A 306 2.23 17.17 -12.05
N PRO A 307 1.77 17.86 -13.10
CA PRO A 307 2.58 18.81 -13.88
C PRO A 307 2.80 20.17 -13.18
N LEU A 308 2.39 20.31 -11.91
CA LEU A 308 2.49 21.53 -11.10
C LEU A 308 3.56 21.35 -10.02
#